data_AF-A0A1L8CGJ0-F1
#
_entry.id   AF-A0A1L8CGJ0-F1
#
_cell.length_a   1.000
_cell.length_b   1.000
_cell.length_c   1.000
_cell.angle_alpha   90.00
_cell.angle_beta   90.00
_cell.angle_gamma   90.00
#
_symmetry.space_group_name_H-M   'P 1'
#
loop_
_entity.id
_entity.type
_entity.pdbx_description
1 polymer ?
#
loop_
_entity_poly.entity_id
_entity_poly.type
_entity_poly.pdbx_seq_one_letter_code
_entity_poly.pdbx_strand_id
1 'polypeptide(L)'
;MISLQIISDVLALIVAIEALFIMIIEMFFSRTKMAQKAFDLSMEYLFTPETKISMANQGLYNGFIGVGILLTMFVLPQSIATFNLYLFIGFVVVAAIFGGFTANKKIIITQGLPAALALISLFITNNI
;
A
#
# COMPACT_ATOMS: atom_id res chain seq x y z
N MET A 1 1.00 -14.75 -22.03
CA MET A 1 -0.02 -13.68 -21.98
C MET A 1 -0.97 -13.87 -20.81
N ILE A 2 -1.84 -14.90 -20.78
CA ILE A 2 -2.79 -15.12 -19.66
C ILE A 2 -2.08 -15.34 -18.31
N SER A 3 -1.03 -16.16 -18.28
CA SER A 3 -0.27 -16.41 -17.06
C SER A 3 0.37 -15.15 -16.47
N LEU A 4 0.81 -14.22 -17.33
CA LEU A 4 1.46 -12.97 -16.91
C LEU A 4 0.44 -11.96 -16.37
N GLN A 5 -0.74 -11.89 -16.97
CA GLN A 5 -1.87 -11.10 -16.46
C GLN A 5 -2.27 -11.55 -15.05
N ILE A 6 -2.42 -12.86 -14.82
CA ILE A 6 -2.75 -13.40 -13.50
C ILE A 6 -1.71 -12.99 -12.46
N ILE A 7 -0.42 -12.99 -12.82
CA ILE A 7 0.66 -12.55 -11.92
C ILE A 7 0.50 -11.06 -11.59
N SER A 8 0.25 -10.20 -12.59
CA SER A 8 0.03 -8.77 -12.37
C SER A 8 -1.18 -8.51 -11.46
N ASP A 9 -2.29 -9.22 -11.69
CA ASP A 9 -3.52 -9.08 -10.90
C ASP A 9 -3.31 -9.53 -9.44
N VAL A 10 -2.63 -10.66 -9.23
CA VAL A 10 -2.31 -11.15 -7.88
C VAL A 10 -1.40 -10.17 -7.14
N LEU A 11 -0.37 -9.62 -7.80
CA LEU A 11 0.53 -8.65 -7.19
C LEU A 11 -0.19 -7.33 -6.88
N ALA A 12 -1.04 -6.82 -7.77
CA ALA A 12 -1.87 -5.65 -7.50
C ALA A 12 -2.82 -5.88 -6.32
N LEU A 13 -3.43 -7.08 -6.24
CA LEU A 13 -4.30 -7.45 -5.13
C LEU A 13 -3.54 -7.51 -3.80
N ILE A 14 -2.31 -8.03 -3.79
CA ILE A 14 -1.44 -8.03 -2.60
C ILE A 14 -1.21 -6.59 -2.12
N VAL A 15 -0.86 -5.66 -3.02
CA VAL A 15 -0.65 -4.25 -2.67
C VAL A 15 -1.93 -3.62 -2.10
N ALA A 16 -3.10 -3.93 -2.68
CA ALA A 16 -4.38 -3.43 -2.17
C ALA A 16 -4.68 -3.95 -0.76
N ILE A 17 -4.50 -5.25 -0.53
CA ILE A 17 -4.72 -5.89 0.77
C ILE A 17 -3.73 -5.34 1.80
N GLU A 18 -2.48 -5.14 1.42
CA GLU A 18 -1.47 -4.55 2.28
C GLU A 18 -1.88 -3.13 2.73
N ALA A 19 -2.28 -2.27 1.78
CA ALA A 19 -2.69 -0.91 2.09
C ALA A 19 -3.91 -0.87 3.03
N LEU A 20 -4.90 -1.75 2.82
CA LEU A 20 -6.06 -1.87 3.71
C LEU A 20 -5.69 -2.44 5.08
N PHE A 21 -4.76 -3.40 5.13
CA PHE A 21 -4.25 -3.95 6.38
C PHE A 21 -3.53 -2.87 7.20
N ILE A 22 -2.68 -2.07 6.56
CA ILE A 22 -1.99 -0.94 7.20
C ILE A 22 -3.01 0.09 7.70
N MET A 23 -4.00 0.47 6.88
CA MET A 23 -5.11 1.34 7.29
C MET A 23 -5.76 0.83 8.59
N ILE A 24 -6.10 -0.45 8.65
CA ILE A 24 -6.76 -1.04 9.81
C ILE A 24 -5.87 -0.89 11.06
N ILE A 25 -4.57 -1.17 10.95
CA ILE A 25 -3.66 -1.03 12.08
C ILE A 25 -3.56 0.43 12.51
N GLU A 26 -3.31 1.36 11.59
CA GLU A 26 -3.09 2.77 11.90
C GLU A 26 -4.33 3.46 12.50
N MET A 27 -5.53 3.15 11.98
CA MET A 27 -6.77 3.76 12.43
C MET A 27 -7.32 3.13 13.72
N PHE A 28 -7.32 1.80 13.81
CA PHE A 28 -8.08 1.10 14.85
C PHE A 28 -7.19 0.39 15.88
N PHE A 29 -5.95 0.02 15.52
CA PHE A 29 -5.06 -0.76 16.37
C PHE A 29 -3.71 -0.09 16.66
N SER A 30 -3.61 1.24 16.49
CA SER A 30 -2.36 1.99 16.64
C SER A 30 -1.73 1.92 18.03
N ARG A 31 -2.52 1.59 19.07
CA ARG A 31 -2.06 1.44 20.48
C ARG A 31 -1.84 -0.01 20.91
N THR A 32 -1.36 -0.85 20.00
CA THR A 32 -1.11 -2.27 20.25
C THR A 32 0.36 -2.65 20.07
N LYS A 33 0.80 -3.76 20.67
CA LYS A 33 2.14 -4.34 20.43
C LYS A 33 2.37 -4.70 18.96
N MET A 34 1.30 -5.00 18.22
CA MET A 34 1.36 -5.25 16.79
C MET A 34 1.75 -3.98 16.03
N ALA A 35 1.06 -2.86 16.28
CA ALA A 35 1.41 -1.57 15.68
C ALA A 35 2.84 -1.14 16.07
N GLN A 36 3.22 -1.34 17.34
CA GLN A 36 4.57 -1.08 17.81
C GLN A 36 5.63 -1.81 16.96
N LYS A 37 5.43 -3.10 16.73
CA LYS A 37 6.36 -3.93 15.94
C LYS A 37 6.32 -3.59 14.44
N ALA A 38 5.14 -3.27 13.91
CA ALA A 38 4.96 -2.95 12.50
C ALA A 38 5.63 -1.61 12.11
N PHE A 39 5.45 -0.58 12.95
CA PHE A 39 5.94 0.77 12.65
C PHE A 39 7.24 1.15 13.35
N ASP A 40 7.73 0.31 14.28
CA ASP A 40 8.99 0.52 15.01
C ASP A 40 8.98 1.80 15.86
N LEU A 41 7.83 2.05 16.50
CA LEU A 41 7.57 3.21 17.35
C LEU A 41 7.56 2.80 18.83
N SER A 42 7.81 3.73 19.75
CA SER A 42 7.67 3.44 21.19
C SER A 42 6.19 3.40 21.60
N MET A 43 5.84 2.57 22.58
CA MET A 43 4.47 2.57 23.13
C MET A 43 4.11 3.92 23.73
N GLU A 44 5.04 4.61 24.37
CA GLU A 44 4.82 5.97 24.88
C GLU A 44 4.38 6.93 23.76
N TYR A 45 5.07 6.90 22.61
CA TYR A 45 4.74 7.73 21.47
C TYR A 45 3.38 7.39 20.85
N LEU A 46 3.04 6.09 20.74
CA LEU A 46 1.74 5.63 20.22
C LEU A 46 0.55 6.04 21.10
N PHE A 47 0.79 6.27 22.40
CA PHE A 47 -0.24 6.62 23.35
C PHE A 47 -0.54 8.12 23.41
N THR A 48 0.27 8.97 22.76
CA THR A 48 -0.06 10.40 22.66
C THR A 48 -1.33 10.62 21.83
N PRO A 49 -2.18 11.60 22.17
CA PRO A 49 -3.38 11.92 21.39
C PRO A 49 -3.05 12.31 19.94
N GLU A 50 -1.99 13.09 19.73
CA GLU A 50 -1.59 13.63 18.44
C GLU A 50 -1.11 12.53 17.49
N THR A 51 -0.31 11.57 17.99
CA THR A 51 0.13 10.42 17.21
C THR A 51 -1.06 9.58 16.77
N LYS A 52 -2.05 9.34 17.65
CA LYS A 52 -3.25 8.57 17.28
C LYS A 52 -4.02 9.23 16.13
N ILE A 53 -4.22 10.55 16.18
CA ILE A 53 -4.93 11.30 15.14
C ILE A 53 -4.12 11.28 13.83
N SER A 54 -2.81 11.53 13.92
CA SER A 54 -1.91 11.53 12.75
C SER A 54 -1.86 10.17 12.07
N MET A 55 -1.71 9.08 12.84
CA MET A 55 -1.74 7.71 12.30
C MET A 55 -3.11 7.39 11.70
N ALA A 56 -4.22 7.74 12.35
CA ALA A 56 -5.53 7.49 11.77
C ALA A 56 -5.72 8.21 10.41
N ASN A 57 -5.16 9.40 10.26
CA ASN A 57 -5.19 10.13 8.99
C ASN A 57 -4.30 9.45 7.93
N GLN A 58 -3.08 9.02 8.30
CA GLN A 58 -2.19 8.24 7.43
C GLN A 58 -2.86 6.95 6.97
N GLY A 59 -3.51 6.24 7.89
CA GLY A 59 -4.28 5.04 7.63
C GLY A 59 -5.41 5.29 6.65
N LEU A 60 -6.16 6.38 6.80
CA LEU A 60 -7.24 6.72 5.87
C LEU A 60 -6.72 6.91 4.43
N TYR A 61 -5.57 7.56 4.23
CA TYR A 61 -4.94 7.67 2.90
C TYR A 61 -4.53 6.31 2.34
N ASN A 62 -3.92 5.44 3.16
CA ASN A 62 -3.64 4.05 2.78
C ASN A 62 -4.93 3.31 2.37
N GLY A 63 -6.03 3.58 3.08
CA GLY A 63 -7.36 3.09 2.75
C GLY A 63 -7.83 3.51 1.37
N PHE A 64 -7.70 4.79 1.02
CA PHE A 64 -8.05 5.30 -0.31
C PHE A 64 -7.25 4.62 -1.42
N ILE A 65 -5.97 4.34 -1.20
CA ILE A 65 -5.14 3.60 -2.15
C ILE A 65 -5.65 2.17 -2.32
N GLY A 66 -5.84 1.43 -1.22
CA GLY A 66 -6.31 0.05 -1.28
C GLY A 66 -7.68 -0.08 -1.96
N VAL A 67 -8.64 0.77 -1.58
CA VAL A 67 -9.96 0.82 -2.24
C VAL A 67 -9.83 1.25 -3.70
N GLY A 68 -8.97 2.22 -4.03
CA GLY A 68 -8.72 2.66 -5.39
C GLY A 68 -8.22 1.54 -6.31
N ILE A 69 -7.30 0.71 -5.81
CA ILE A 69 -6.81 -0.47 -6.55
C ILE A 69 -7.95 -1.49 -6.74
N LEU A 70 -8.70 -1.84 -5.68
CA LEU A 70 -9.81 -2.80 -5.78
C LEU A 70 -10.91 -2.33 -6.73
N LEU A 71 -11.32 -1.05 -6.65
CA LEU A 71 -12.28 -0.46 -7.58
C LEU A 71 -11.77 -0.54 -9.01
N THR A 72 -10.48 -0.28 -9.21
CA THR A 72 -9.85 -0.38 -10.53
C THR A 72 -9.90 -1.80 -11.10
N MET A 73 -9.61 -2.81 -10.27
CA MET A 73 -9.57 -4.21 -10.69
C MET A 73 -10.97 -4.79 -10.97
N PHE A 74 -11.98 -4.40 -10.21
CA PHE A 74 -13.28 -5.10 -10.21
C PHE A 74 -14.44 -4.28 -10.78
N VAL A 75 -14.29 -2.97 -10.95
CA VAL A 75 -15.40 -2.08 -11.32
C VAL A 75 -15.08 -1.23 -12.54
N LEU A 76 -13.86 -0.70 -12.66
CA LEU A 76 -13.53 0.22 -13.75
C LEU A 76 -13.42 -0.50 -15.11
N PRO A 77 -13.84 0.15 -16.22
CA PRO A 77 -13.64 -0.39 -17.56
C PRO A 77 -12.16 -0.63 -17.88
N GLN A 78 -11.88 -1.68 -18.66
CA GLN A 78 -10.52 -2.07 -19.03
C GLN A 78 -9.73 -0.94 -19.71
N SER A 79 -10.41 -0.05 -20.44
CA SER A 79 -9.80 1.09 -21.14
C SER A 79 -9.11 2.10 -20.21
N ILE A 80 -9.49 2.15 -18.93
CA ILE A 80 -8.89 3.05 -17.93
C ILE A 80 -8.21 2.29 -16.77
N ALA A 81 -8.44 0.99 -16.66
CA ALA A 81 -7.98 0.20 -15.52
C ALA A 81 -6.44 0.19 -15.42
N THR A 82 -5.75 -0.07 -16.53
CA THR A 82 -4.28 -0.13 -16.56
C THR A 82 -3.65 1.18 -16.07
N PHE A 83 -4.12 2.34 -16.54
CA PHE A 83 -3.58 3.64 -16.11
C PHE A 83 -3.85 3.92 -14.63
N ASN A 84 -5.05 3.58 -14.13
CA ASN A 84 -5.36 3.73 -12.70
C ASN A 84 -4.51 2.81 -11.82
N LEU A 85 -4.22 1.57 -12.25
CA LEU A 85 -3.31 0.69 -11.52
C LEU A 85 -1.89 1.27 -11.47
N TYR A 86 -1.37 1.80 -12.58
CA TYR A 86 -0.09 2.51 -12.57
C TYR A 86 -0.07 3.67 -11.58
N LEU A 87 -1.16 4.45 -11.53
CA LEU A 87 -1.26 5.60 -10.63
C LEU A 87 -1.24 5.18 -9.15
N PHE A 88 -2.15 4.30 -8.73
CA PHE A 88 -2.27 3.92 -7.32
C PHE A 88 -1.07 3.11 -6.83
N ILE A 89 -0.59 2.14 -7.61
CA ILE A 89 0.61 1.37 -7.23
C ILE A 89 1.86 2.28 -7.29
N GLY A 90 1.90 3.23 -8.23
CA GLY A 90 2.92 4.28 -8.29
C GLY A 90 2.98 5.13 -7.03
N PHE A 91 1.83 5.53 -6.48
CA PHE A 91 1.78 6.24 -5.19
C PHE A 91 2.38 5.41 -4.06
N VAL A 92 2.11 4.10 -4.00
CA VAL A 92 2.71 3.22 -2.99
C VAL A 92 4.23 3.17 -3.13
N VAL A 93 4.77 3.07 -4.34
CA VAL A 93 6.23 3.09 -4.55
C VAL A 93 6.85 4.41 -4.09
N VAL A 94 6.26 5.54 -4.48
CA VAL A 94 6.78 6.86 -4.07
C VAL A 94 6.71 7.03 -2.54
N ALA A 95 5.59 6.64 -1.93
CA ALA A 95 5.42 6.67 -0.48
C ALA A 95 6.42 5.75 0.24
N ALA A 96 6.66 4.56 -0.29
CA ALA A 96 7.59 3.60 0.29
C ALA A 96 9.05 4.06 0.21
N ILE A 97 9.44 4.72 -0.90
CA ILE A 97 10.75 5.35 -1.05
C ILE A 97 10.90 6.46 0.01
N PHE A 98 9.94 7.39 0.05
CA PHE A 98 10.00 8.52 0.98
C PHE A 98 9.99 8.07 2.44
N GLY A 99 9.06 7.20 2.83
CA GLY A 99 8.95 6.63 4.18
C GLY A 99 10.15 5.74 4.54
N GLY A 100 10.73 5.06 3.57
CA GLY A 100 11.95 4.28 3.73
C GLY A 100 13.17 5.11 4.15
N PHE A 101 13.27 6.34 3.62
CA PHE A 101 14.34 7.28 3.96
C PHE A 101 14.05 8.11 5.21
N THR A 102 12.79 8.41 5.50
CA THR A 102 12.40 9.37 6.55
C THR A 102 11.90 8.74 7.85
N ALA A 103 11.25 7.58 7.77
CA ALA A 103 10.61 6.94 8.93
C ALA A 103 11.27 5.60 9.28
N ASN A 104 11.23 4.63 8.37
CA ASN A 104 11.76 3.29 8.62
C ASN A 104 12.18 2.58 7.34
N LYS A 105 13.44 2.14 7.26
CA LYS A 105 13.97 1.38 6.11
C LYS A 105 13.19 0.10 5.80
N LYS A 106 12.50 -0.50 6.78
CA LYS A 106 11.64 -1.67 6.58
C LYS A 106 10.52 -1.41 5.58
N ILE A 107 10.05 -0.17 5.45
CA ILE A 107 8.97 0.23 4.53
C ILE A 107 9.33 -0.06 3.07
N ILE A 108 10.61 0.07 2.70
CA ILE A 108 11.09 -0.27 1.35
C ILE A 108 10.80 -1.74 1.04
N ILE A 109 10.96 -2.63 2.02
CA ILE A 109 10.77 -4.07 1.84
C ILE A 109 9.32 -4.46 2.04
N THR A 110 8.63 -3.92 3.05
CA THR A 110 7.25 -4.32 3.34
C THR A 110 6.28 -3.79 2.29
N GLN A 111 6.36 -2.49 1.96
CA GLN A 111 5.45 -1.82 1.02
C GLN A 111 6.06 -1.62 -0.37
N GLY A 112 7.33 -1.21 -0.41
CA GLY A 112 7.99 -0.86 -1.66
C GLY A 112 8.23 -2.05 -2.59
N LEU A 113 8.65 -3.20 -2.05
CA LEU A 113 8.93 -4.38 -2.84
C LEU A 113 7.67 -4.98 -3.49
N PRO A 114 6.55 -5.21 -2.78
CA PRO A 114 5.30 -5.67 -3.43
C PRO A 114 4.82 -4.70 -4.51
N ALA A 115 4.83 -3.40 -4.23
CA ALA A 115 4.39 -2.38 -5.19
C ALA A 115 5.30 -2.31 -6.43
N ALA A 116 6.62 -2.38 -6.25
CA ALA A 116 7.57 -2.40 -7.35
C ALA A 116 7.41 -3.65 -8.22
N LEU A 117 7.23 -4.83 -7.61
CA LEU A 117 6.97 -6.07 -8.33
C LEU A 117 5.66 -6.00 -9.13
N ALA A 118 4.60 -5.46 -8.52
CA ALA A 118 3.32 -5.24 -9.19
C ALA A 118 3.46 -4.30 -10.40
N LEU A 119 4.16 -3.17 -10.23
CA LEU A 119 4.43 -2.19 -11.30
C LEU A 119 5.23 -2.79 -12.46
N ILE A 120 6.31 -3.51 -12.14
CA ILE A 120 7.15 -4.15 -13.15
C ILE A 120 6.35 -5.21 -13.90
N SER A 121 5.60 -6.06 -13.19
CA SER A 121 4.75 -7.08 -13.81
C SER A 121 3.69 -6.44 -14.72
N LEU A 122 3.01 -5.39 -14.24
CA LEU A 122 2.02 -4.65 -15.01
C LEU A 122 2.63 -4.03 -16.27
N PHE A 123 3.84 -3.46 -16.16
CA PHE A 123 4.59 -2.95 -17.32
C PHE A 123 4.89 -4.04 -18.35
N ILE A 124 5.43 -5.18 -17.93
CA ILE A 124 5.74 -6.28 -18.84
C ILE A 124 4.46 -6.81 -19.53
N THR A 125 3.38 -7.00 -18.78
CA THR A 125 2.10 -7.52 -19.31
C THR A 125 1.48 -6.63 -20.38
N ASN A 126 1.66 -5.31 -20.29
CA ASN A 126 1.05 -4.37 -21.24
C ASN A 126 1.96 -3.99 -22.43
N ASN A 127 3.20 -4.48 -22.46
CA ASN A 127 4.19 -4.13 -23.50
C ASN A 127 4.75 -5.35 -24.26
N ILE A 128 4.25 -6.56 -23.97
CA ILE A 128 4.60 -7.82 -24.65
C ILE A 128 3.33 -8.52 -25.10
#